data_AF-A0A915B5E5-F1
#
_entry.id   AF-A0A915B5E5-F1
#
_cell.length_a   1.000
_cell.length_b   1.000
_cell.length_c   1.000
_cell.angle_alpha   90.00
_cell.angle_beta   90.00
_cell.angle_gamma   90.00
#
_symmetry.space_group_name_H-M   'P 1'
#
loop_
_entity.id
_entity.type
_entity.pdbx_description
1 polymer ?
#
loop_
_entity_poly.entity_id
_entity_poly.type
_entity_poly.pdbx_seq_one_letter_code
_entity_poly.pdbx_strand_id
1 'polypeptide(L)'
;VECSPLGEFLSNSIVSTMLYSPLRLSELAVSILLLVNATIQYAWDPDWWIYVPLYALGAALCIVQVPKSGIWRLLSAIVIVLGGLHVAFIAWSIRHASRAVLAERFYEARYIALCATSVAMVTSARLRTGEYKNIFAYLRTMILLVVLLSTIPALMFSTCFYVGKLPYCSYMY
;
A
#
# COMPACT_ATOMS: atom_id res chain seq x y z
N VAL A 1 -15.82 6.49 -39.84
CA VAL A 1 -14.77 6.33 -38.81
C VAL A 1 -14.71 4.85 -38.50
N GLU A 2 -14.02 4.10 -39.37
CA GLU A 2 -13.84 2.66 -39.20
C GLU A 2 -12.72 2.43 -38.18
N CYS A 3 -13.06 1.79 -37.06
CA CYS A 3 -12.08 1.25 -36.13
C CYS A 3 -11.26 0.18 -36.88
N SER A 4 -9.97 0.45 -37.09
CA SER A 4 -9.06 -0.52 -37.69
C SER A 4 -8.92 -1.75 -36.76
N PRO A 5 -9.09 -2.98 -37.25
CA PRO A 5 -8.93 -4.22 -36.46
C PRO A 5 -7.51 -4.39 -35.90
N LEU A 6 -6.53 -3.69 -36.49
CA LEU A 6 -5.16 -3.60 -35.99
C LEU A 6 -5.06 -2.88 -34.64
N GLY A 7 -5.96 -1.91 -34.37
CA GLY A 7 -6.02 -1.18 -33.12
C GLY A 7 -6.55 -2.04 -31.96
N GLU A 8 -7.54 -2.90 -32.22
CA GLU A 8 -8.02 -3.88 -31.25
C GLU A 8 -7.00 -5.00 -31.01
N PHE A 9 -6.31 -5.48 -32.04
CA PHE A 9 -5.28 -6.50 -31.88
C PHE A 9 -4.06 -5.97 -31.09
N LEU A 10 -3.62 -4.75 -31.37
CA LEU A 10 -2.56 -4.09 -30.60
C LEU A 10 -3.04 -3.76 -29.17
N SER A 11 -4.28 -3.31 -29.00
CA SER A 11 -4.87 -3.10 -27.67
C SER A 11 -4.90 -4.41 -26.87
N ASN A 12 -5.37 -5.51 -27.46
CA ASN A 12 -5.46 -6.81 -26.79
C ASN A 12 -4.08 -7.43 -26.55
N SER A 13 -3.12 -7.23 -27.45
CA SER A 13 -1.74 -7.70 -27.29
C SER A 13 -0.98 -6.90 -26.22
N ILE A 14 -1.19 -5.59 -26.13
CA ILE A 14 -0.62 -4.71 -25.09
C ILE A 14 -1.28 -4.97 -23.74
N VAL A 15 -2.60 -5.16 -23.69
CA VAL A 15 -3.31 -5.56 -22.46
C VAL A 15 -2.83 -6.92 -21.98
N SER A 16 -2.63 -7.88 -22.89
CA SER A 16 -2.06 -9.19 -22.60
C SER A 16 -0.63 -9.06 -22.05
N THR A 17 0.29 -8.40 -22.75
CA THR A 17 1.69 -8.24 -22.29
C THR A 17 1.84 -7.39 -21.03
N MET A 18 0.97 -6.41 -20.76
CA MET A 18 0.92 -5.70 -19.48
C MET A 18 0.32 -6.54 -18.34
N LEU A 19 -0.59 -7.49 -18.63
CA LEU A 19 -1.13 -8.44 -17.64
C LEU A 19 -0.09 -9.51 -17.24
N TYR A 20 0.83 -9.87 -18.14
CA TYR A 20 1.76 -11.00 -17.97
C TYR A 20 3.08 -10.67 -17.27
N SER A 21 3.29 -9.45 -16.77
CA SER A 21 4.43 -9.23 -15.87
C SER A 21 4.10 -9.91 -14.54
N PRO A 22 4.92 -10.87 -14.05
CA PRO A 22 4.66 -11.60 -12.81
C PRO A 22 4.50 -10.64 -11.61
N LEU A 23 5.09 -9.46 -11.72
CA LEU A 23 5.06 -8.42 -10.72
C LEU A 23 3.74 -7.61 -10.73
N ARG A 24 3.10 -7.45 -11.90
CA ARG A 24 1.74 -6.90 -12.00
C ARG A 24 0.71 -7.89 -11.49
N LEU A 25 0.91 -9.19 -11.74
CA LEU A 25 0.04 -10.25 -11.25
C LEU A 25 0.06 -10.34 -9.72
N SER A 26 1.26 -10.28 -9.12
CA SER A 26 1.39 -10.27 -7.65
C SER A 26 0.78 -9.02 -7.02
N GLU A 27 0.95 -7.84 -7.62
CA GLU A 27 0.28 -6.62 -7.17
C GLU A 27 -1.24 -6.74 -7.25
N LEU A 28 -1.78 -7.34 -8.31
CA LEU A 28 -3.22 -7.49 -8.48
C LEU A 28 -3.78 -8.50 -7.47
N ALA A 29 -3.08 -9.62 -7.24
CA ALA A 29 -3.44 -10.60 -6.23
C ALA A 29 -3.45 -10.01 -4.81
N VAL A 30 -2.43 -9.23 -4.45
CA VAL A 30 -2.38 -8.56 -3.13
C VAL A 30 -3.46 -7.47 -3.02
N SER A 31 -3.75 -6.74 -4.09
CA SER A 31 -4.82 -5.72 -4.11
C SER A 31 -6.20 -6.36 -3.91
N ILE A 32 -6.47 -7.50 -4.57
CA ILE A 32 -7.71 -8.26 -4.37
C ILE A 32 -7.79 -8.75 -2.92
N LEU A 33 -6.72 -9.32 -2.39
CA LEU A 33 -6.67 -9.79 -1.00
C LEU A 33 -6.96 -8.65 0.00
N LEU A 34 -6.41 -7.45 -0.24
CA LEU A 34 -6.68 -6.26 0.57
C LEU A 34 -8.15 -5.85 0.49
N LEU A 35 -8.77 -5.89 -0.70
CA LEU A 35 -10.20 -5.57 -0.86
C LEU A 35 -11.10 -6.61 -0.18
N VAL A 36 -10.76 -7.90 -0.26
CA VAL A 36 -11.51 -8.94 0.47
C VAL A 36 -11.43 -8.68 1.98
N ASN A 37 -10.23 -8.42 2.51
CA ASN A 37 -10.08 -8.05 3.92
C ASN A 37 -10.83 -6.75 4.28
N ALA A 38 -10.90 -5.77 3.38
CA ALA A 38 -11.71 -4.55 3.58
C ALA A 38 -13.20 -4.88 3.74
N THR A 39 -13.74 -5.73 2.86
CA THR A 39 -15.16 -6.10 2.92
C THR A 39 -15.50 -6.90 4.17
N ILE A 40 -14.60 -7.79 4.59
CA ILE A 40 -14.74 -8.52 5.86
C ILE A 40 -14.68 -7.51 7.01
N GLN A 41 -13.66 -6.67 7.07
CA GLN A 41 -13.53 -5.72 8.18
C GLN A 41 -14.72 -4.75 8.27
N TYR A 42 -15.24 -4.30 7.13
CA TYR A 42 -16.44 -3.47 7.06
C TYR A 42 -17.69 -4.15 7.67
N ALA A 43 -17.81 -5.47 7.51
CA ALA A 43 -18.97 -6.22 7.99
C ALA A 43 -18.87 -6.61 9.48
N TRP A 44 -17.66 -6.76 10.01
CA TRP A 44 -17.42 -7.39 11.32
C TRP A 44 -16.85 -6.45 12.38
N ASP A 45 -16.14 -5.38 12.01
CA ASP A 45 -15.52 -4.46 12.97
C ASP A 45 -16.28 -3.11 13.02
N PRO A 46 -16.63 -2.58 14.21
CA PRO A 46 -17.23 -1.25 14.34
C PRO A 46 -16.26 -0.11 13.99
N ASP A 47 -14.95 -0.33 14.19
CA ASP A 47 -13.88 0.64 13.96
C ASP A 47 -13.27 0.56 12.55
N TRP A 48 -13.99 -0.06 11.61
CA TRP A 48 -13.57 -0.23 10.22
C TRP A 48 -13.15 1.10 9.56
N TRP A 49 -13.80 2.21 9.95
CA TRP A 49 -13.60 3.54 9.38
C TRP A 49 -12.18 4.10 9.58
N ILE A 50 -11.42 3.57 10.55
CA ILE A 50 -10.05 4.02 10.83
C ILE A 50 -9.07 3.50 9.77
N TYR A 51 -9.17 2.20 9.45
CA TYR A 51 -8.16 1.50 8.63
C TYR A 51 -8.64 1.25 7.20
N VAL A 52 -9.89 0.79 7.03
CA VAL A 52 -10.45 0.30 5.76
C VAL A 52 -10.35 1.32 4.64
N PRO A 53 -10.76 2.60 4.81
CA PRO A 53 -10.75 3.56 3.71
C PRO A 53 -9.36 3.75 3.11
N LEU A 54 -8.30 3.71 3.94
CA LEU A 54 -6.92 3.91 3.52
C LEU A 54 -6.41 2.75 2.67
N TYR A 55 -6.48 1.52 3.17
CA TYR A 55 -5.93 0.38 2.44
C TYR A 55 -6.82 -0.07 1.29
N ALA A 56 -8.15 0.08 1.39
CA ALA A 56 -9.09 -0.20 0.31
C ALA A 56 -8.93 0.79 -0.85
N LEU A 57 -8.76 2.09 -0.55
CA LEU A 57 -8.48 3.10 -1.58
C LEU A 57 -7.15 2.81 -2.28
N GLY A 58 -6.10 2.46 -1.53
CA GLY A 58 -4.82 2.07 -2.13
C GLY A 58 -4.92 0.83 -3.01
N ALA A 59 -5.66 -0.21 -2.58
CA ALA A 59 -5.92 -1.40 -3.37
C ALA A 59 -6.71 -1.07 -4.67
N ALA A 60 -7.74 -0.23 -4.57
CA ALA A 60 -8.52 0.21 -5.73
C ALA A 60 -7.65 0.99 -6.75
N LEU A 61 -6.77 1.87 -6.26
CA LEU A 61 -5.82 2.61 -7.10
C LEU A 61 -4.76 1.71 -7.77
N CYS A 62 -4.37 0.62 -7.12
CA CYS A 62 -3.46 -0.38 -7.67
C CYS A 62 -4.11 -1.26 -8.74
N ILE A 63 -5.41 -1.51 -8.66
CA ILE A 63 -6.18 -2.18 -9.72
C ILE A 63 -6.35 -1.22 -10.91
N VAL A 64 -6.83 0.00 -10.64
CA VAL A 64 -7.13 1.01 -11.66
C VAL A 64 -5.96 1.99 -11.78
N GLN A 65 -4.88 1.55 -12.46
CA GLN A 65 -3.70 2.40 -12.67
C GLN A 65 -3.90 3.32 -13.87
N VAL A 66 -4.32 4.57 -13.64
CA VAL A 66 -4.48 5.60 -14.68
C VAL A 66 -3.53 6.77 -14.39
N PRO A 67 -2.22 6.64 -14.69
CA PRO A 67 -1.21 7.61 -14.27
C PRO A 67 -1.32 8.97 -14.97
N LYS A 68 -2.08 9.06 -16.06
CA LYS A 68 -2.38 10.31 -16.78
C LYS A 68 -3.49 11.14 -16.12
N SER A 69 -4.33 10.52 -15.29
CA SER A 69 -5.43 11.21 -14.61
C SER A 69 -4.91 12.02 -13.41
N GLY A 70 -5.29 13.31 -13.35
CA GLY A 70 -4.99 14.17 -12.20
C GLY A 70 -5.63 13.67 -10.91
N ILE A 71 -6.83 13.08 -10.99
CA ILE A 71 -7.56 12.54 -9.84
C ILE A 71 -6.84 11.32 -9.27
N TRP A 72 -6.41 10.38 -10.13
CA TRP A 72 -5.62 9.24 -9.70
C TRP A 72 -4.33 9.70 -9.01
N ARG A 73 -3.71 10.77 -9.53
CA ARG A 73 -2.53 11.37 -8.91
C ARG A 73 -2.85 11.99 -7.54
N LEU A 74 -3.95 12.69 -7.38
CA LEU A 74 -4.30 13.26 -6.09
C LEU A 74 -4.57 12.15 -5.06
N LEU A 75 -5.42 11.18 -5.40
CA LEU A 75 -5.81 10.09 -4.52
C LEU A 75 -4.61 9.24 -4.08
N SER A 76 -3.72 8.90 -5.01
CA SER A 76 -2.50 8.15 -4.67
C SER A 76 -1.54 8.95 -3.79
N ALA A 77 -1.47 10.28 -3.92
CA ALA A 77 -0.69 11.11 -3.00
C ALA A 77 -1.32 11.12 -1.60
N ILE A 78 -2.65 11.22 -1.52
CA ILE A 78 -3.40 11.17 -0.26
C ILE A 78 -3.15 9.84 0.45
N VAL A 79 -3.27 8.70 -0.24
CA VAL A 79 -3.02 7.38 0.36
C VAL A 79 -1.58 7.25 0.86
N ILE A 80 -0.60 7.75 0.11
CA ILE A 80 0.81 7.66 0.52
C ILE A 80 1.09 8.52 1.76
N VAL A 81 0.61 9.76 1.78
CA VAL A 81 0.88 10.70 2.89
C VAL A 81 0.06 10.31 4.12
N LEU A 82 -1.26 10.17 3.98
CA LEU A 82 -2.12 9.82 5.11
C LEU A 82 -1.84 8.40 5.58
N GLY A 83 -1.67 7.44 4.68
CA GLY A 83 -1.36 6.05 5.06
C GLY A 83 0.01 5.93 5.70
N GLY A 84 1.03 6.62 5.18
CA GLY A 84 2.35 6.67 5.79
C GLY A 84 2.32 7.32 7.18
N LEU A 85 1.63 8.45 7.33
CA LEU A 85 1.45 9.11 8.62
C LEU A 85 0.70 8.22 9.61
N HIS A 86 -0.34 7.53 9.15
CA HIS A 86 -1.14 6.63 9.98
C HIS A 86 -0.32 5.43 10.47
N VAL A 87 0.43 4.78 9.57
CA VAL A 87 1.36 3.69 9.93
C VAL A 87 2.42 4.18 10.91
N ALA A 88 3.01 5.36 10.68
CA ALA A 88 4.00 5.94 11.58
C ALA A 88 3.42 6.27 12.96
N PHE A 89 2.22 6.85 13.00
CA PHE A 89 1.52 7.20 14.23
C PHE A 89 1.21 5.96 15.07
N ILE A 90 0.72 4.88 14.46
CA ILE A 90 0.40 3.65 15.20
C ILE A 90 1.69 2.96 15.64
N ALA A 91 2.71 2.87 14.79
CA ALA A 91 3.99 2.29 15.16
C ALA A 91 4.64 3.05 16.33
N TRP A 92 4.58 4.38 16.30
CA TRP A 92 5.03 5.24 17.40
C TRP A 92 4.20 5.00 18.66
N SER A 93 2.88 4.95 18.53
CA SER A 93 1.94 4.72 19.65
C SER A 93 2.20 3.38 20.33
N ILE A 94 2.35 2.29 19.56
CA ILE A 94 2.64 0.96 20.13
C ILE A 94 4.01 0.97 20.82
N ARG A 95 5.03 1.59 20.22
CA ARG A 95 6.37 1.67 20.83
C ARG A 95 6.37 2.41 22.17
N HIS A 96 5.54 3.45 22.31
CA HIS A 96 5.43 4.18 23.58
C HIS A 96 4.48 3.51 24.56
N ALA A 97 3.39 2.91 24.08
CA ALA A 97 2.41 2.20 24.90
C ALA A 97 2.95 0.87 25.44
N SER A 98 3.76 0.14 24.67
CA SER A 98 4.40 -1.11 25.11
C SER A 98 5.31 -0.92 26.33
N ARG A 99 5.87 0.28 26.49
CA ARG A 99 6.67 0.66 27.67
C ARG A 99 5.82 0.96 28.89
N ALA A 100 4.55 1.32 28.71
CA ALA A 100 3.63 1.71 29.78
C ALA A 100 2.69 0.57 30.21
N VAL A 101 2.32 -0.34 29.30
CA VAL A 101 1.36 -1.42 29.54
C VAL A 101 1.92 -2.72 28.95
N LEU A 102 2.45 -3.60 29.82
CA LEU A 102 2.97 -4.93 29.43
C LEU A 102 1.87 -6.01 29.26
N ALA A 103 0.60 -5.70 29.51
CA ALA A 103 -0.43 -6.73 29.76
C ALA A 103 -1.36 -7.03 28.58
N GLU A 104 -1.58 -6.11 27.63
CA GLU A 104 -2.56 -6.32 26.56
C GLU A 104 -1.90 -6.48 25.19
N ARG A 105 -2.21 -7.60 24.51
CA ARG A 105 -1.82 -7.83 23.12
C ARG A 105 -2.67 -6.91 22.22
N PHE A 106 -2.05 -5.88 21.65
CA PHE A 106 -2.71 -5.01 20.67
C PHE A 106 -3.06 -5.79 19.39
N TYR A 107 -4.30 -6.28 19.29
CA TYR A 107 -4.83 -6.96 18.10
C TYR A 107 -4.86 -6.06 16.86
N GLU A 108 -4.84 -4.73 17.05
CA GLU A 108 -4.84 -3.73 15.99
C GLU A 108 -3.56 -3.72 15.14
N ALA A 109 -2.45 -4.28 15.66
CA ALA A 109 -1.17 -4.35 14.94
C ALA A 109 -1.24 -5.14 13.62
N ARG A 110 -2.25 -6.01 13.47
CA ARG A 110 -2.56 -6.75 12.23
C ARG A 110 -2.99 -5.82 11.10
N TYR A 111 -3.73 -4.76 11.40
CA TYR A 111 -4.24 -3.82 10.39
C TYR A 111 -3.14 -2.88 9.88
N ILE A 112 -2.08 -2.67 10.66
CA ILE A 112 -0.89 -1.91 10.25
C ILE A 112 -0.20 -2.58 9.06
N ALA A 113 -0.07 -3.91 9.05
CA ALA A 113 0.52 -4.61 7.91
C ALA A 113 -0.29 -4.39 6.63
N LEU A 114 -1.62 -4.42 6.71
CA LEU A 114 -2.50 -4.19 5.57
C LEU A 114 -2.38 -2.75 5.04
N CYS A 115 -2.29 -1.76 5.94
CA CYS A 115 -2.05 -0.37 5.55
C CYS A 115 -0.65 -0.18 4.95
N ALA A 116 0.39 -0.73 5.58
CA ALA A 116 1.77 -0.60 5.11
C ALA A 116 1.98 -1.28 3.75
N THR A 117 1.38 -2.45 3.52
CA THR A 117 1.42 -3.12 2.21
C THR A 117 0.71 -2.30 1.14
N SER A 118 -0.48 -1.75 1.44
CA SER A 118 -1.21 -0.87 0.52
C SER A 118 -0.40 0.38 0.14
N VAL A 119 0.19 1.07 1.13
CA VAL A 119 1.06 2.23 0.90
C VAL A 119 2.30 1.84 0.07
N ALA A 120 2.96 0.73 0.39
CA ALA A 120 4.12 0.25 -0.35
C ALA A 120 3.79 -0.05 -1.81
N MET A 121 2.63 -0.65 -2.08
CA MET A 121 2.16 -0.96 -3.43
C MET A 121 1.82 0.29 -4.24
N VAL A 122 1.05 1.22 -3.66
CA VAL A 122 0.69 2.48 -4.35
C VAL A 122 1.94 3.30 -4.64
N THR A 123 2.90 3.32 -3.71
CA THR A 123 4.20 3.97 -3.89
C THR A 123 5.01 3.31 -4.99
N SER A 124 5.04 1.97 -5.04
CA SER A 124 5.72 1.20 -6.10
C SER A 124 5.11 1.44 -7.47
N ALA A 125 3.77 1.43 -7.58
CA ALA A 125 3.05 1.72 -8.82
C ALA A 125 3.33 3.15 -9.32
N ARG A 126 3.44 4.12 -8.40
CA ARG A 126 3.84 5.49 -8.72
C ARG A 126 5.27 5.63 -9.19
N LEU A 127 6.20 4.88 -8.59
CA LEU A 127 7.60 4.91 -8.99
C LEU A 127 7.78 4.41 -10.43
N ARG A 128 7.03 3.38 -10.83
CA ARG A 128 7.09 2.81 -12.19
C ARG A 128 6.47 3.70 -13.26
N THR A 129 5.44 4.44 -12.90
CA THR A 129 4.69 5.29 -13.85
C THR A 129 5.22 6.73 -13.89
N GLY A 130 6.35 7.01 -13.23
CA GLY A 130 6.97 8.33 -13.19
C GLY A 130 7.72 8.68 -14.47
N GLU A 131 7.42 9.83 -15.08
CA GLU A 131 8.23 10.42 -16.14
C GLU A 131 9.27 11.39 -15.55
N TYR A 132 10.54 11.22 -15.92
CA TYR A 132 11.65 12.04 -15.46
C TYR A 132 12.00 13.11 -16.51
N LYS A 133 11.24 14.21 -16.51
CA LYS A 133 11.50 15.35 -17.41
C LYS A 133 12.10 16.56 -16.69
N ASN A 134 11.87 16.69 -15.38
CA ASN A 134 12.24 17.86 -14.58
C ASN A 134 13.01 17.48 -13.31
N ILE A 135 13.81 18.40 -12.77
CA ILE A 135 14.56 18.17 -11.53
C ILE A 135 13.65 17.95 -10.30
N PHE A 136 12.46 18.55 -10.30
CA PHE A 136 11.42 18.28 -9.30
C PHE A 136 10.90 16.84 -9.34
N ALA A 137 11.01 16.14 -10.48
CA ALA A 137 10.65 14.72 -10.56
C ALA A 137 11.59 13.88 -9.68
N TYR A 138 12.88 14.21 -9.64
CA TYR A 138 13.86 13.52 -8.79
C TYR A 138 13.56 13.71 -7.30
N LEU A 139 13.25 14.94 -6.88
CA LEU A 139 12.91 15.24 -5.49
C LEU A 139 11.65 14.47 -5.06
N ARG A 140 10.62 14.44 -5.91
CA ARG A 140 9.42 13.63 -5.69
C ARG A 140 9.74 12.14 -5.57
N THR A 141 10.61 11.59 -6.42
CA THR A 141 10.98 10.17 -6.33
C THR A 141 11.80 9.85 -5.09
N MET A 142 12.65 10.77 -4.63
CA MET A 142 13.36 10.60 -3.35
C MET A 142 12.39 10.53 -2.18
N ILE A 143 11.38 11.40 -2.13
CA ILE A 143 10.34 11.34 -1.10
C ILE A 143 9.59 10.00 -1.16
N LEU A 144 9.19 9.55 -2.36
CA LEU A 144 8.50 8.27 -2.53
C LEU A 144 9.38 7.08 -2.09
N LEU A 145 10.68 7.11 -2.38
CA LEU A 145 11.62 6.09 -1.92
C LEU A 145 11.77 6.09 -0.41
N VAL A 146 11.88 7.26 0.23
CA VAL A 146 11.95 7.37 1.69
C VAL A 146 10.69 6.79 2.33
N VAL A 147 9.51 7.12 1.80
CA VAL A 147 8.24 6.56 2.30
C VAL A 147 8.23 5.04 2.10
N LEU A 148 8.62 4.53 0.93
CA LEU A 148 8.71 3.09 0.68
C LEU A 148 9.64 2.40 1.68
N LEU A 149 10.84 2.93 1.90
CA LEU A 149 11.80 2.39 2.87
C LEU A 149 11.27 2.44 4.31
N SER A 150 10.48 3.46 4.66
CA SER A 150 9.86 3.56 5.99
C SER A 150 8.77 2.51 6.23
N THR A 151 8.16 1.94 5.18
CA THR A 151 7.17 0.86 5.34
C THR A 151 7.80 -0.49 5.74
N ILE A 152 9.08 -0.71 5.42
CA ILE A 152 9.82 -1.94 5.74
C ILE A 152 9.86 -2.20 7.25
N PRO A 153 10.35 -1.27 8.11
CA PRO A 153 10.38 -1.51 9.55
C PRO A 153 8.97 -1.66 10.13
N ALA A 154 7.95 -0.99 9.58
CA ALA A 154 6.57 -1.16 10.01
C ALA A 154 6.02 -2.56 9.71
N LEU A 155 6.38 -3.13 8.55
CA LEU A 155 6.04 -4.52 8.21
C LEU A 155 6.77 -5.51 9.12
N MET A 156 8.08 -5.30 9.35
CA MET A 156 8.85 -6.14 10.28
C MET A 156 8.31 -6.07 11.71
N PHE A 157 7.88 -4.88 12.14
CA PHE A 157 7.22 -4.68 13.43
C PHE A 157 5.91 -5.47 13.52
N SER A 158 5.08 -5.46 12.47
CA SER A 158 3.84 -6.22 12.44
C SER A 158 4.08 -7.74 12.47
N THR A 159 5.12 -8.26 11.79
CA THR A 159 5.42 -9.70 11.80
C THR A 159 5.78 -10.25 13.18
N CYS A 160 6.29 -9.42 14.09
CA CYS A 160 6.53 -9.80 15.49
C CYS A 160 5.26 -10.22 16.24
N PHE A 161 4.09 -9.72 15.87
CA PHE A 161 2.82 -10.10 16.50
C PHE A 161 2.30 -11.46 16.01
N TYR A 162 2.69 -11.88 14.80
CA TYR A 162 2.29 -13.17 14.25
C TYR A 162 3.25 -14.29 14.64
N VAL A 163 4.55 -14.01 14.64
CA VAL A 163 5.62 -14.98 14.89
C VAL A 163 6.38 -14.48 16.11
N GLY A 164 5.81 -14.68 17.30
CA GLY A 164 6.35 -14.16 18.57
C GLY A 164 7.73 -14.68 19.00
N LYS A 165 8.53 -15.24 18.08
CA LYS A 165 9.88 -15.80 18.29
C LYS A 165 10.93 -15.25 17.32
N LEU A 166 10.71 -14.09 16.71
CA LEU A 166 11.72 -13.49 15.83
C LEU A 166 12.80 -12.74 16.65
N PRO A 167 14.08 -12.82 16.25
CA PRO A 167 15.21 -12.28 17.03
C PRO A 167 15.23 -10.76 17.12
N TYR A 168 14.53 -10.06 16.22
CA TYR A 168 14.42 -8.60 16.22
C TYR A 168 13.27 -8.07 17.09
N CYS A 169 12.36 -8.94 17.57
CA CYS A 169 11.25 -8.50 18.41
C CYS A 169 11.71 -8.03 19.79
N SER A 170 12.82 -8.57 20.32
CA SER A 170 13.38 -8.15 21.61
C SER A 170 13.89 -6.70 21.62
N TYR A 171 14.33 -6.18 20.47
CA TYR A 171 14.78 -4.79 20.33
C TYR A 171 13.63 -3.79 20.18
N MET A 172 12.40 -4.28 20.03
CA MET A 172 11.20 -3.48 19.82
C MET A 172 10.37 -3.29 21.10
N TYR A 173 10.65 -4.04 22.17
CA TYR A 173 10.11 -3.84 23.52
C TYR A 173 10.97 -2.84 24.31
#